data_AF-A0A0Q4IFL1-F1
#
_entry.id   AF-A0A0Q4IFL1-F1
#
_cell.length_a   1.000
_cell.length_b   1.000
_cell.length_c   1.000
_cell.angle_alpha   90.00
_cell.angle_beta   90.00
_cell.angle_gamma   90.00
#
_symmetry.space_group_name_H-M   'P 1'
#
loop_
_entity.id
_entity.type
_entity.pdbx_description
1 polymer ?
#
loop_
_entity_poly.entity_id
_entity_poly.type
_entity_poly.pdbx_seq_one_letter_code
_entity_poly.pdbx_strand_id
1 'polypeptide(L)' 'MPRYFFDIDNHKHVNDDDGTNLADDEEARVQAVIFAGDYLSDHPGIARDGARFSVAVRNEAGSVLLTVTVTIDETS' A
#
# COMPACT_ATOMS: atom_id res chain seq x y z
N MET A 1 15.52 0.50 -14.44
CA MET A 1 14.17 0.48 -13.85
C MET A 1 14.35 0.85 -12.39
N PRO A 2 13.77 1.97 -11.93
CA PRO A 2 13.75 2.33 -10.52
C PRO A 2 13.10 1.24 -9.67
N ARG A 3 13.56 1.13 -8.42
CA ARG A 3 13.01 0.21 -7.42
C ARG A 3 12.08 0.94 -6.48
N TYR A 4 10.91 0.36 -6.27
CA TYR A 4 9.90 0.87 -5.36
C TYR A 4 9.57 -0.16 -4.29
N PHE A 5 9.25 0.31 -3.10
CA PHE A 5 8.91 -0.52 -1.94
C PHE A 5 7.48 -0.21 -1.51
N PHE A 6 6.71 -1.24 -1.18
CA PHE A 6 5.29 -1.14 -0.84
C PHE A 6 5.07 -1.50 0.64
N ASP A 7 5.26 -0.54 1.53
CA ASP A 7 5.09 -0.78 2.96
C ASP A 7 3.61 -0.82 3.33
N ILE A 8 3.24 -1.80 4.15
CA ILE A 8 1.88 -1.96 4.65
C ILE A 8 1.77 -1.37 6.05
N ASP A 9 0.70 -0.62 6.28
CA ASP A 9 0.26 -0.25 7.62
C ASP A 9 -1.17 -0.74 7.84
N ASN A 10 -1.30 -1.72 8.74
CA ASN A 10 -2.57 -2.38 9.08
C ASN A 10 -2.69 -2.63 10.60
N HIS A 11 -2.37 -1.62 11.41
CA HIS A 11 -2.04 -1.70 12.86
C HIS A 11 -0.65 -2.25 13.18
N LYS A 12 -0.02 -2.92 12.22
CA LYS A 12 1.40 -3.22 12.24
C LYS A 12 2.03 -2.59 11.01
N HIS A 13 3.15 -1.93 11.21
CA HIS A 13 3.98 -1.46 10.12
C HIS A 13 4.84 -2.62 9.61
N VAL A 14 4.70 -2.95 8.34
CA VAL A 14 5.46 -4.00 7.65
C VAL A 14 6.18 -3.36 6.48
N ASN A 15 7.51 -3.32 6.57
CA ASN A 15 8.33 -2.80 5.50
C ASN A 15 8.47 -3.84 4.39
N ASP A 16 8.43 -3.36 3.15
CA ASP A 16 8.93 -4.12 2.00
C ASP A 16 10.43 -3.84 1.86
N ASP A 17 11.25 -4.88 2.02
CA ASP A 17 12.71 -4.83 1.91
C ASP A 17 13.22 -5.35 0.56
N ASP A 18 12.40 -6.11 -0.19
CA ASP A 18 12.75 -6.67 -1.50
C ASP A 18 12.54 -5.62 -2.60
N GLY A 19 11.38 -4.95 -2.55
CA GLY A 19 10.94 -3.99 -3.54
C GLY A 19 10.65 -4.58 -4.93
N THR A 20 10.06 -3.77 -5.79
CA THR A 20 9.71 -4.12 -7.17
C THR A 20 10.33 -3.13 -8.14
N ASN A 21 10.93 -3.63 -9.23
CA ASN A 21 11.44 -2.79 -10.31
C ASN A 21 10.29 -2.42 -11.24
N LEU A 22 10.01 -1.12 -11.39
CA LEU A 22 8.98 -0.60 -12.28
C LEU A 22 9.59 0.43 -13.25
N ALA A 23 8.85 0.84 -14.27
CA ALA A 23 9.32 1.80 -15.26
C ALA A 23 9.43 3.21 -14.68
N ASP A 24 8.42 3.66 -13.93
CA ASP A 24 8.29 5.03 -13.42
C ASP A 24 7.34 5.13 -12.21
N ASP A 25 7.18 6.35 -11.68
CA ASP A 25 6.32 6.67 -10.53
C ASP A 25 4.83 6.44 -10.82
N GLU A 26 4.42 6.54 -12.10
CA GLU A 26 3.04 6.33 -12.55
C GLU A 26 2.67 4.85 -12.42
N GLU A 27 3.53 3.96 -12.93
CA GLU A 27 3.39 2.51 -12.78
C GLU A 27 3.41 2.10 -11.30
N ALA A 28 4.28 2.72 -10.49
CA ALA A 28 4.31 2.49 -9.04
C ALA A 28 2.99 2.84 -8.35
N ARG A 29 2.33 3.94 -8.76
CA ARG A 29 1.00 4.28 -8.25
C ARG A 29 -0.06 3.25 -8.64
N VAL A 30 -0.08 2.85 -9.91
CA VAL A 30 -1.06 1.85 -10.39
C VAL A 30 -0.86 0.53 -9.64
N GLN A 31 0.38 0.08 -9.50
CA GLN A 31 0.71 -1.14 -8.79
C GLN A 31 0.33 -1.07 -7.31
N ALA A 32 0.46 0.08 -6.65
CA ALA A 32 0.06 0.26 -5.25
C ALA A 32 -1.46 0.09 -5.05
N VAL A 33 -2.27 0.56 -5.99
CA VAL A 33 -3.72 0.39 -5.95
C VAL A 33 -4.11 -1.06 -6.15
N ILE A 34 -3.49 -1.75 -7.12
CA ILE A 34 -3.71 -3.18 -7.38
C ILE A 34 -3.33 -3.99 -6.15
N PHE A 35 -2.14 -3.76 -5.60
CA PHE A 35 -1.64 -4.43 -4.41
C PHE A 35 -2.57 -4.25 -3.21
N ALA A 36 -3.06 -3.03 -2.98
CA ALA A 36 -4.01 -2.76 -1.91
C ALA A 36 -5.32 -3.55 -2.08
N GLY A 37 -5.82 -3.65 -3.31
CA GLY A 37 -7.02 -4.44 -3.64
C GLY A 37 -6.81 -5.94 -3.43
N ASP A 38 -5.71 -6.50 -3.94
CA ASP A 38 -5.38 -7.91 -3.80
C ASP A 38 -5.22 -8.29 -2.32
N TYR A 39 -4.51 -7.48 -1.55
CA TYR A 39 -4.30 -7.71 -0.12
C TYR A 39 -5.62 -7.74 0.67
N LEU A 40 -6.54 -6.82 0.37
CA LEU A 40 -7.86 -6.76 0.98
C LEU A 40 -8.79 -7.88 0.52
N SER A 41 -8.65 -8.36 -0.72
CA SER A 41 -9.39 -9.53 -1.22
C SER A 41 -9.05 -10.78 -0.40
N ASP A 42 -7.77 -10.94 -0.03
CA ASP A 42 -7.32 -12.04 0.83
C ASP A 42 -7.66 -11.81 2.31
N HIS A 43 -7.72 -10.55 2.75
CA HIS A 43 -7.90 -10.17 4.15
C HIS A 43 -9.00 -9.12 4.37
N PRO A 44 -10.28 -9.42 4.05
CA PRO A 44 -11.36 -8.42 4.06
C PRO A 44 -11.67 -7.84 5.46
N GLY A 45 -11.25 -8.51 6.53
CA GLY A 45 -11.46 -8.06 7.91
C GLY A 45 -10.54 -6.92 8.35
N ILE A 46 -9.45 -6.63 7.63
CA ILE A 46 -8.41 -5.69 8.07
C ILE A 46 -8.88 -4.23 8.12
N ALA A 47 -9.89 -3.86 7.33
CA ALA A 47 -10.42 -2.50 7.29
C ALA A 47 -11.72 -2.31 8.09
N ARG A 48 -12.18 -3.32 8.85
CA ARG A 48 -13.41 -3.23 9.67
C ARG A 48 -13.13 -2.56 11.02
N ASP A 49 -14.20 -2.17 11.73
CA ASP A 49 -14.15 -1.57 13.07
C ASP A 49 -13.33 -0.27 13.16
N GLY A 50 -13.34 0.54 12.10
CA GLY A 50 -12.60 1.81 12.05
C GLY A 50 -11.09 1.65 11.84
N ALA A 51 -10.63 0.42 11.58
CA ALA A 51 -9.26 0.14 11.17
C ALA A 51 -8.97 0.76 9.79
N ARG A 52 -7.79 1.37 9.66
CA ARG A 52 -7.28 1.89 8.40
C ARG A 52 -6.27 0.91 7.83
N PHE A 53 -6.44 0.56 6.57
CA PHE A 53 -5.42 -0.09 5.78
C PHE A 53 -4.72 0.94 4.90
N SER A 54 -3.39 0.95 4.89
CA SER A 54 -2.63 1.79 3.97
C SER A 54 -1.41 1.11 3.40
N VAL A 55 -1.07 1.52 2.18
CA VAL A 55 0.13 1.09 1.46
C VAL A 55 0.93 2.33 1.10
N ALA A 56 2.12 2.47 1.69
CA ALA A 56 3.04 3.56 1.39
C ALA A 56 4.05 3.11 0.33
N VAL A 57 4.19 3.89 -0.74
CA VAL A 57 5.16 3.60 -1.80
C VAL A 57 6.40 4.44 -1.56
N ARG A 58 7.54 3.80 -1.31
CA ARG A 58 8.85 4.45 -1.25
C ARG A 58 9.65 4.21 -2.51
N ASN A 59 10.46 5.20 -2.89
CA ASN A 59 11.49 5.02 -3.91
C ASN A 59 12.81 4.49 -3.30
N GLU A 60 13.80 4.24 -4.15
CA GLU A 60 15.15 3.78 -3.77
C GLU A 60 15.90 4.75 -2.84
N ALA A 61 15.57 6.04 -2.89
CA ALA A 61 16.12 7.04 -1.95
C ALA A 61 15.43 7.00 -0.56
N GLY A 62 14.48 6.10 -0.34
CA GLY A 62 13.70 5.98 0.89
C GLY A 62 12.62 7.04 1.05
N SER A 63 12.36 7.86 0.02
CA SER A 63 11.31 8.88 0.06
C SER A 63 9.96 8.28 -0.28
N VAL A 64 8.94 8.55 0.54
CA VAL A 64 7.55 8.16 0.27
C VAL A 64 7.01 9.05 -0.86
N LEU A 65 6.61 8.43 -1.96
CA LEU A 65 6.03 9.11 -3.12
C LEU A 65 4.52 9.31 -2.95
N LEU A 66 3.84 8.29 -2.44
CA LEU A 66 2.40 8.30 -2.22
C LEU A 66 1.98 7.28 -1.15
N THR A 67 0.75 7.41 -0.69
CA THR A 67 0.12 6.44 0.21
C THR A 67 -1.30 6.15 -0.28
N VAL A 68 -1.59 4.89 -0.59
CA VAL A 68 -2.94 4.40 -0.82
C VAL A 68 -3.57 4.13 0.54
N THR A 69 -4.81 4.56 0.74
CA THR A 69 -5.53 4.37 1.99
C THR A 69 -6.93 3.88 1.71
N VAL A 70 -7.34 2.83 2.42
CA VAL A 70 -8.67 2.26 2.35
C VAL A 70 -9.30 2.31 3.74
N THR A 71 -10.53 2.82 3.78
CA THR A 71 -11.33 2.97 5.00
C THR A 71 -12.75 2.52 4.72
N ILE A 72 -13.40 1.91 5.72
CA ILE A 72 -14.82 1.57 5.67
C ILE A 72 -15.56 2.55 6.56
N ASP A 73 -16.55 3.26 6.00
CA ASP A 73 -17.47 4.13 6.74
C ASP A 73 -18.80 3.38 6.89
N GLU A 74 -19.07 2.87 8.09
CA GLU A 74 -20.36 2.24 8.41
C GLU A 74 -21.33 3.32 8.90
N THR A 75 -22.25 3.72 8.03
CA THR A 75 -23.34 4.63 8.41
C THR A 75 -24.37 3.87 9.25
N SER A 76 -24.64 4.39 10.46
CA SER A 76 -25.61 3.85 11.43
C SER A 76 -27.06 3.98 10.99
#